data_AF-A0A7L3WEE2-F1
#
_entry.id   AF-A0A7L3WEE2-F1
#
_cell.length_a   1.000
_cell.length_b   1.000
_cell.length_c   1.000
_cell.angle_alpha   90.00
_cell.angle_beta   90.00
_cell.angle_gamma   90.00
#
_symmetry.space_group_name_H-M   'P 1'
#
loop_
_entity.id
_entity.type
_entity.pdbx_description
1 polymer ?
#
loop_
_entity_poly.entity_id
_entity_poly.type
_entity_poly.pdbx_seq_one_letter_code
_entity_poly.pdbx_strand_id
1 'polypeptide(L)'
;GHTGHTADMNIFLDDPEFAEIILKAEQAIECGVFPERISQGSSGSYFAKDPKGKIIGVFKPKSEEPYGHLNPKWTKYFHKVCCPCCFGRGCLIPNQGYLSEAGAYLVDDKLGLGVVPKTKVVWLVSETFNYSAIDRAKSRGKKYALEKVPKVAKKFNRIGLPPKVGSFQLFVEGYKEADYWLRKFETDPLPENTRKEFQSQFERLVILDYVIRNTDRGNDNWLVRYEKQDDGLDLSDKDSQWTVTKESTIKIAAIDNGLAFPFKHPDEWRA
;
A
#
# COMPACT_ATOMS: atom_id res chain seq x y z
N GLY A 1 34.21 -0.19 -5.72
CA GLY A 1 33.26 -1.22 -6.17
C GLY A 1 31.90 -0.85 -5.63
N HIS A 2 30.91 -0.65 -6.50
CA HIS A 2 29.61 -0.08 -6.16
C HIS A 2 28.96 -0.80 -4.98
N THR A 3 28.77 -0.04 -3.90
CA THR A 3 27.93 -0.39 -2.77
C THR A 3 26.49 -0.35 -3.24
N GLY A 4 25.92 -1.48 -3.64
CA GLY A 4 24.51 -1.58 -4.02
C GLY A 4 23.61 -1.33 -2.81
N HIS A 5 23.46 -0.05 -2.46
CA HIS A 5 22.49 0.46 -1.50
C HIS A 5 21.11 0.39 -2.15
N THR A 6 20.04 0.29 -1.35
CA THR A 6 18.67 0.41 -1.86
C THR A 6 18.45 1.73 -2.61
N ALA A 7 19.24 2.76 -2.29
CA ALA A 7 19.33 4.03 -3.00
C ALA A 7 19.59 3.87 -4.52
N ASP A 8 20.33 2.84 -4.96
CA ASP A 8 20.59 2.60 -6.38
C ASP A 8 19.40 1.91 -7.10
N MET A 9 18.44 1.38 -6.34
CA MET A 9 17.29 0.63 -6.85
C MET A 9 16.00 1.47 -6.87
N ASN A 10 15.88 2.44 -5.95
CA ASN A 10 14.69 3.28 -5.76
C ASN A 10 14.86 4.66 -6.45
N ILE A 11 15.22 4.67 -7.72
CA ILE A 11 15.44 5.90 -8.48
C ILE A 11 14.15 6.32 -9.20
N PHE A 12 13.55 7.43 -8.77
CA PHE A 12 12.33 8.00 -9.36
C PHE A 12 12.60 9.42 -9.88
N LEU A 13 13.25 9.52 -11.05
CA LEU A 13 13.62 10.82 -11.66
C LEU A 13 12.39 11.62 -12.12
N ASP A 14 11.32 10.93 -12.44
CA ASP A 14 10.03 11.46 -12.89
C ASP A 14 9.13 11.93 -11.74
N ASP A 15 9.46 11.56 -10.48
CA ASP A 15 8.58 11.77 -9.32
C ASP A 15 9.41 12.05 -8.06
N PRO A 16 9.95 13.28 -7.93
CA PRO A 16 10.82 13.65 -6.81
C PRO A 16 10.11 13.58 -5.45
N GLU A 17 8.80 13.87 -5.41
CA GLU A 17 7.99 13.78 -4.20
C GLU A 17 7.92 12.35 -3.68
N PHE A 18 7.67 11.38 -4.57
CA PHE A 18 7.67 9.97 -4.19
C PHE A 18 9.06 9.49 -3.76
N ALA A 19 10.11 9.90 -4.47
CA ALA A 19 11.50 9.62 -4.07
C ALA A 19 11.81 10.13 -2.66
N GLU A 20 11.37 11.33 -2.29
CA GLU A 20 11.57 11.89 -0.95
C GLU A 20 10.87 11.03 0.12
N ILE A 21 9.67 10.53 -0.15
CA ILE A 21 8.94 9.65 0.76
C ILE A 21 9.66 8.32 0.96
N ILE A 22 10.16 7.71 -0.12
CA ILE A 22 10.94 6.47 -0.02
C ILE A 22 12.24 6.70 0.74
N LEU A 23 12.94 7.82 0.50
CA LEU A 23 14.13 8.19 1.25
C LEU A 23 13.83 8.33 2.76
N LYS A 24 12.71 8.96 3.14
CA LYS A 24 12.27 9.05 4.54
C LYS A 24 12.03 7.67 5.15
N ALA A 25 11.44 6.74 4.40
CA ALA A 25 11.22 5.37 4.87
C ALA A 25 12.56 4.63 5.09
N GLU A 26 13.52 4.79 4.19
CA GLU A 26 14.86 4.21 4.32
C GLU A 26 15.61 4.79 5.52
N GLN A 27 15.60 6.12 5.68
CA GLN A 27 16.19 6.80 6.83
C GLN A 27 15.57 6.36 8.16
N ALA A 28 14.24 6.17 8.19
CA ALA A 28 13.55 5.68 9.38
C ALA A 28 14.09 4.30 9.80
N ILE A 29 14.24 3.39 8.83
CA ILE A 29 14.79 2.05 9.05
C ILE A 29 16.24 2.12 9.56
N GLU A 30 17.07 2.98 8.98
CA GLU A 30 18.46 3.18 9.43
C GLU A 30 18.54 3.71 10.86
N CYS A 31 17.60 4.57 11.26
CA CYS A 31 17.45 5.08 12.62
C CYS A 31 16.77 4.10 13.59
N GLY A 32 16.44 2.87 13.16
CA GLY A 32 15.80 1.86 14.00
C GLY A 32 14.28 2.01 14.14
N VAL A 33 13.65 2.91 13.38
CA VAL A 33 12.19 3.03 13.28
C VAL A 33 11.71 2.11 12.15
N PHE A 34 11.35 0.88 12.52
CA PHE A 34 11.02 -0.15 11.55
C PHE A 34 9.55 -0.13 11.10
N PRO A 35 9.25 -0.56 9.86
CA PRO A 35 7.90 -0.84 9.41
C PRO A 35 7.19 -1.87 10.31
N GLU A 36 5.94 -1.58 10.66
CA GLU A 36 5.12 -2.42 11.54
C GLU A 36 4.18 -3.30 10.74
N ARG A 37 4.07 -4.57 11.12
CA ARG A 37 3.23 -5.53 10.40
C ARG A 37 1.74 -5.25 10.66
N ILE A 38 0.97 -5.21 9.59
CA ILE A 38 -0.50 -5.14 9.65
C ILE A 38 -1.01 -6.54 9.98
N SER A 39 -1.76 -6.67 11.08
CA SER A 39 -2.28 -7.96 11.56
C SER A 39 -3.49 -8.45 10.74
N GLN A 40 -4.27 -7.50 10.24
CA GLN A 40 -5.43 -7.72 9.36
C GLN A 40 -4.98 -7.99 7.91
N GLY A 41 -5.79 -8.72 7.13
CA GLY A 41 -5.49 -9.10 5.74
C GLY A 41 -4.83 -10.48 5.59
N SER A 42 -4.71 -11.01 4.38
CA SER A 42 -4.26 -12.40 4.14
C SER A 42 -2.77 -12.55 3.76
N SER A 43 -2.05 -11.44 3.61
CA SER A 43 -0.66 -11.33 3.14
C SER A 43 0.26 -10.65 4.15
N GLY A 44 1.57 -10.65 3.90
CA GLY A 44 2.50 -9.76 4.59
C GLY A 44 2.32 -8.33 4.10
N SER A 45 1.75 -7.45 4.93
CA SER A 45 1.64 -6.01 4.69
C SER A 45 2.22 -5.25 5.88
N TYR A 46 2.86 -4.11 5.62
CA TYR A 46 3.59 -3.34 6.63
C TYR A 46 3.29 -1.85 6.52
N PHE A 47 3.00 -1.20 7.64
CA PHE A 47 3.00 0.26 7.75
C PHE A 47 4.44 0.77 7.78
N ALA A 48 4.87 1.38 6.69
CA ALA A 48 6.14 2.10 6.61
C ALA A 48 6.03 3.44 7.33
N LYS A 49 7.08 3.82 8.04
CA LYS A 49 7.13 5.00 8.89
C LYS A 49 8.22 5.97 8.45
N ASP A 50 8.05 7.24 8.77
CA ASP A 50 9.12 8.23 8.72
C ASP A 50 10.02 8.16 9.98
N PRO A 51 11.14 8.91 10.04
CA PRO A 51 12.01 8.91 11.21
C PRO A 51 11.34 9.42 12.50
N LYS A 52 10.18 10.09 12.41
CA LYS A 52 9.37 10.55 13.55
C LYS A 52 8.35 9.50 14.00
N GLY A 53 8.26 8.36 13.31
CA GLY A 53 7.33 7.28 13.60
C GLY A 53 5.93 7.47 12.97
N LYS A 54 5.73 8.49 12.16
CA LYS A 54 4.47 8.72 11.44
C LYS A 54 4.35 7.74 10.28
N ILE A 55 3.16 7.15 10.08
CA ILE A 55 2.90 6.26 8.94
C ILE A 55 2.87 7.08 7.65
N ILE A 56 3.67 6.67 6.66
CA ILE A 56 3.80 7.35 5.36
C ILE A 56 3.40 6.47 4.18
N GLY A 57 3.33 5.15 4.38
CA GLY A 57 2.93 4.24 3.32
C GLY A 57 2.64 2.83 3.81
N VAL A 58 2.07 2.04 2.93
CA VAL A 58 1.86 0.61 3.09
C VAL A 58 2.77 -0.12 2.11
N PHE A 59 3.65 -0.97 2.63
CA PHE A 59 4.55 -1.80 1.85
C PHE A 59 4.08 -3.27 1.85
N LYS A 60 3.91 -3.84 0.65
CA LYS A 60 3.52 -5.25 0.45
C LYS A 60 4.62 -5.99 -0.33
N PRO A 61 5.53 -6.70 0.34
CA PRO A 61 6.62 -7.42 -0.34
C PRO A 61 6.12 -8.64 -1.10
N LYS A 62 6.54 -8.76 -2.38
CA LYS A 62 6.22 -9.88 -3.28
C LYS A 62 6.40 -11.25 -2.62
N SER A 63 7.52 -11.43 -1.91
CA SER A 63 7.86 -12.72 -1.28
C SER A 63 6.87 -13.18 -0.20
N GLU A 64 6.05 -12.27 0.34
CA GLU A 64 5.12 -12.53 1.46
C GLU A 64 3.64 -12.43 1.04
N GLU A 65 3.38 -12.32 -0.26
CA GLU A 65 2.04 -12.44 -0.84
C GLU A 65 1.40 -13.81 -0.52
N PRO A 66 0.08 -13.98 -0.69
CA PRO A 66 -0.61 -15.24 -0.43
C PRO A 66 0.06 -16.49 -1.05
N TYR A 67 0.60 -16.34 -2.26
CA TYR A 67 1.31 -17.39 -3.01
C TYR A 67 2.84 -17.26 -2.95
N GLY A 68 3.35 -16.29 -2.19
CA GLY A 68 4.76 -16.06 -1.97
C GLY A 68 5.40 -17.18 -1.17
N HIS A 69 6.68 -17.48 -1.47
CA HIS A 69 7.44 -18.55 -0.84
C HIS A 69 7.78 -18.28 0.64
N LEU A 70 7.62 -17.04 1.11
CA LEU A 70 7.82 -16.63 2.52
C LEU A 70 6.51 -16.10 3.13
N ASN A 71 5.35 -16.56 2.66
CA ASN A 71 4.09 -16.17 3.29
C ASN A 71 4.08 -16.59 4.77
N PRO A 72 3.95 -15.65 5.72
CA PRO A 72 3.94 -15.94 7.16
C PRO A 72 2.67 -16.67 7.64
N LYS A 73 1.60 -16.72 6.84
CA LYS A 73 0.34 -17.40 7.21
C LYS A 73 0.36 -18.87 6.72
N TRP A 74 0.63 -19.79 7.66
CA TRP A 74 0.77 -21.25 7.44
C TRP A 74 -0.46 -21.93 6.80
N THR A 75 -1.64 -21.34 6.96
CA THR A 75 -2.91 -21.87 6.43
C THR A 75 -2.94 -22.00 4.90
N LYS A 76 -2.30 -21.10 4.15
CA LYS A 76 -2.23 -21.22 2.67
C LYS A 76 -1.15 -22.20 2.19
N TYR A 77 -0.12 -22.50 3.00
CA TYR A 77 0.81 -23.59 2.71
C TYR A 77 0.11 -24.94 2.78
N PHE A 78 -0.70 -25.16 3.83
CA PHE A 78 -1.54 -26.36 3.95
C PHE A 78 -2.54 -26.47 2.79
N HIS A 79 -3.21 -25.37 2.41
CA HIS A 79 -4.13 -25.38 1.23
C HIS A 79 -3.40 -25.65 -0.09
N LYS A 80 -2.19 -25.11 -0.29
CA LYS A 80 -1.36 -25.35 -1.48
C LYS A 80 -0.91 -26.82 -1.59
N VAL A 81 -0.71 -27.49 -0.45
CA VAL A 81 -0.24 -28.87 -0.38
C VAL A 81 -1.38 -29.89 -0.41
N CYS A 82 -2.56 -29.58 0.16
CA CYS A 82 -3.67 -30.54 0.29
C CYS A 82 -4.83 -30.36 -0.72
N CYS A 83 -5.02 -29.17 -1.33
CA CYS A 83 -6.12 -28.92 -2.30
C CYS A 83 -5.67 -28.03 -3.49
N PRO A 84 -4.86 -28.56 -4.43
CA PRO A 84 -4.33 -27.77 -5.56
C PRO A 84 -5.38 -27.31 -6.59
N CYS A 85 -6.60 -27.85 -6.55
CA CYS A 85 -7.67 -27.62 -7.53
C CYS A 85 -8.85 -26.77 -7.04
N CYS A 86 -8.92 -26.40 -5.76
CA CYS A 86 -10.11 -25.72 -5.20
C CYS A 86 -9.84 -24.28 -4.70
N PHE A 87 -8.59 -23.81 -4.66
CA PHE A 87 -8.29 -22.56 -3.96
C PHE A 87 -7.28 -21.67 -4.68
N GLY A 88 -7.86 -20.70 -5.39
CA GLY A 88 -7.19 -19.56 -5.98
C GLY A 88 -8.02 -18.99 -7.11
N ARG A 89 -7.92 -17.68 -7.35
CA ARG A 89 -8.56 -17.08 -8.53
C ARG A 89 -7.78 -17.55 -9.75
N GLY A 90 -8.25 -18.63 -10.38
CA GLY A 90 -7.59 -19.26 -11.53
C GLY A 90 -7.47 -18.36 -12.76
N CYS A 91 -8.08 -17.17 -12.73
CA CYS A 91 -7.95 -16.11 -13.73
C CYS A 91 -6.81 -15.12 -13.45
N LEU A 92 -6.13 -15.19 -12.29
CA LEU A 92 -5.03 -14.28 -11.92
C LEU A 92 -3.67 -14.95 -12.08
N ILE A 93 -2.67 -14.16 -12.46
CA ILE A 93 -1.28 -14.61 -12.53
C ILE A 93 -0.73 -14.71 -11.09
N PRO A 94 -0.17 -15.87 -10.68
CA PRO A 94 0.36 -16.01 -9.32
C PRO A 94 1.53 -15.07 -9.02
N ASN A 95 1.61 -14.56 -7.77
CA ASN A 95 2.77 -13.84 -7.22
C ASN A 95 3.14 -12.54 -7.98
N GLN A 96 2.12 -11.86 -8.52
CA GLN A 96 2.21 -10.55 -9.18
C GLN A 96 1.30 -9.51 -8.51
N GLY A 97 0.87 -9.72 -7.27
CA GLY A 97 -0.05 -8.80 -6.60
C GLY A 97 0.52 -7.39 -6.45
N TYR A 98 1.81 -7.26 -6.12
CA TYR A 98 2.50 -5.97 -6.09
C TYR A 98 2.53 -5.23 -7.44
N LEU A 99 2.52 -5.95 -8.57
CA LEU A 99 2.41 -5.34 -9.90
C LEU A 99 0.97 -4.90 -10.18
N SER A 100 -0.01 -5.67 -9.72
CA SER A 100 -1.43 -5.27 -9.78
C SER A 100 -1.68 -3.98 -8.99
N GLU A 101 -1.10 -3.84 -7.79
CA GLU A 101 -1.17 -2.63 -6.98
C GLU A 101 -0.59 -1.40 -7.69
N ALA A 102 0.64 -1.52 -8.21
CA ALA A 102 1.29 -0.44 -8.96
C ALA A 102 0.57 -0.13 -10.29
N GLY A 103 0.08 -1.18 -10.96
CA GLY A 103 -0.68 -1.07 -12.20
C GLY A 103 -2.01 -0.34 -12.02
N ALA A 104 -2.70 -0.55 -10.90
CA ALA A 104 -3.94 0.16 -10.58
C ALA A 104 -3.71 1.68 -10.47
N TYR A 105 -2.64 2.11 -9.79
CA TYR A 105 -2.26 3.53 -9.76
C TYR A 105 -1.85 4.05 -11.15
N LEU A 106 -1.12 3.27 -11.93
CA LEU A 106 -0.75 3.66 -13.29
C LEU A 106 -1.99 3.90 -14.19
N VAL A 107 -3.01 3.05 -14.08
CA VAL A 107 -4.29 3.23 -14.79
C VAL A 107 -5.04 4.45 -14.26
N ASP A 108 -5.09 4.64 -12.94
CA ASP A 108 -5.72 5.79 -12.30
C ASP A 108 -5.13 7.13 -12.79
N ASP A 109 -3.80 7.24 -12.78
CA ASP A 109 -3.05 8.43 -13.21
C ASP A 109 -3.27 8.70 -14.71
N LYS A 110 -3.17 7.65 -15.54
CA LYS A 110 -3.36 7.76 -16.99
C LYS A 110 -4.77 8.16 -17.40
N LEU A 111 -5.78 7.78 -16.61
CA LEU A 111 -7.18 8.15 -16.84
C LEU A 111 -7.60 9.42 -16.09
N GLY A 112 -6.73 10.00 -15.25
CA GLY A 112 -7.03 11.19 -14.46
C GLY A 112 -8.14 10.96 -13.42
N LEU A 113 -8.26 9.74 -12.87
CA LEU A 113 -9.31 9.39 -11.92
C LEU A 113 -9.02 10.00 -10.54
N GLY A 114 -7.79 9.86 -10.04
CA GLY A 114 -7.36 10.44 -8.77
C GLY A 114 -8.02 9.79 -7.56
N VAL A 115 -8.32 8.49 -7.63
CA VAL A 115 -8.91 7.71 -6.52
C VAL A 115 -7.91 6.71 -5.93
N VAL A 116 -6.87 6.27 -6.65
CA VAL A 116 -5.84 5.37 -6.11
C VAL A 116 -4.70 6.19 -5.48
N PRO A 117 -4.37 5.99 -4.19
CA PRO A 117 -3.17 6.60 -3.63
C PRO A 117 -1.92 6.16 -4.39
N LYS A 118 -1.01 7.11 -4.65
CA LYS A 118 0.21 6.87 -5.44
C LYS A 118 0.93 5.60 -4.99
N THR A 119 1.10 4.67 -5.92
CA THR A 119 1.65 3.34 -5.65
C THR A 119 2.69 2.97 -6.70
N LYS A 120 3.93 2.68 -6.27
CA LYS A 120 5.02 2.25 -7.17
C LYS A 120 5.71 0.99 -6.63
N VAL A 121 6.49 0.34 -7.50
CA VAL A 121 7.36 -0.78 -7.12
C VAL A 121 8.61 -0.23 -6.47
N VAL A 122 8.95 -0.74 -5.29
CA VAL A 122 10.13 -0.30 -4.52
C VAL A 122 10.88 -1.49 -3.94
N TRP A 123 12.11 -1.25 -3.51
CA TRP A 123 12.97 -2.20 -2.83
C TRP A 123 13.28 -1.71 -1.41
N LEU A 124 12.80 -2.41 -0.39
CA LEU A 124 13.08 -2.08 1.01
C LEU A 124 13.78 -3.22 1.73
N VAL A 125 14.56 -2.88 2.75
CA VAL A 125 15.21 -3.82 3.67
C VAL A 125 14.76 -3.47 5.07
N SER A 126 14.19 -4.40 5.83
CA SER A 126 13.86 -4.16 7.25
C SER A 126 13.98 -5.44 8.06
N GLU A 127 14.49 -5.37 9.29
CA GLU A 127 14.58 -6.55 10.16
C GLU A 127 13.20 -7.13 10.54
N THR A 128 12.14 -6.33 10.43
CA THR A 128 10.74 -6.72 10.70
C THR A 128 10.10 -7.52 9.57
N PHE A 129 10.66 -7.53 8.36
CA PHE A 129 10.14 -8.35 7.27
C PHE A 129 10.41 -9.84 7.49
N ASN A 130 9.63 -10.70 6.82
CA ASN A 130 9.75 -12.14 6.98
C ASN A 130 10.88 -12.73 6.11
N TYR A 131 12.07 -12.95 6.68
CA TYR A 131 13.20 -13.57 6.00
C TYR A 131 13.40 -15.03 6.41
N SER A 132 14.00 -15.82 5.51
CA SER A 132 14.39 -17.19 5.82
C SER A 132 15.42 -17.24 6.98
N ALA A 133 15.45 -18.34 7.71
CA ALA A 133 16.45 -18.56 8.77
C ALA A 133 17.89 -18.45 8.22
N ILE A 134 18.10 -18.90 6.98
CA ILE A 134 19.39 -18.84 6.28
C ILE A 134 19.80 -17.39 6.02
N ASP A 135 18.88 -16.53 5.55
CA ASP A 135 19.19 -15.13 5.28
C ASP A 135 19.50 -14.36 6.56
N ARG A 136 18.76 -14.64 7.65
CA ARG A 136 19.04 -14.07 8.98
C ARG A 136 20.42 -14.51 9.48
N ALA A 137 20.76 -15.80 9.37
CA ALA A 137 22.06 -16.32 9.77
C ALA A 137 23.21 -15.73 8.94
N LYS A 138 23.06 -15.64 7.61
CA LYS A 138 24.05 -15.02 6.71
C LYS A 138 24.27 -13.55 7.03
N SER A 139 23.20 -12.80 7.29
CA SER A 139 23.28 -11.38 7.68
C SER A 139 24.08 -11.21 8.97
N ARG A 140 23.78 -12.01 10.01
CA ARG A 140 24.53 -12.00 11.29
C ARG A 140 25.99 -12.38 11.11
N GLY A 141 26.28 -13.46 10.37
CA GLY A 141 27.63 -13.91 10.12
C GLY A 141 28.48 -12.89 9.36
N LYS A 142 27.89 -12.18 8.39
CA LYS A 142 28.56 -11.10 7.67
C LYS A 142 28.80 -9.86 8.53
N LYS A 143 27.82 -9.45 9.36
CA LYS A 143 28.00 -8.35 10.33
C LYS A 143 29.14 -8.68 11.30
N TYR A 144 29.15 -9.89 11.87
CA TYR A 144 30.22 -10.35 12.77
C TYR A 144 31.60 -10.38 12.08
N ALA A 145 31.68 -10.89 10.85
CA ALA A 145 32.91 -10.92 10.08
C ALA A 145 33.42 -9.51 9.74
N LEU A 146 32.53 -8.53 9.53
CA LEU A 146 32.90 -7.12 9.39
C LEU A 146 33.53 -6.57 10.67
N GLU A 147 32.92 -6.81 11.82
CA GLU A 147 33.40 -6.32 13.12
C GLU A 147 34.73 -6.98 13.54
N LYS A 148 34.91 -8.28 13.26
CA LYS A 148 36.07 -9.04 13.74
C LYS A 148 37.20 -9.17 12.73
N VAL A 149 36.92 -9.23 11.44
CA VAL A 149 37.94 -9.41 10.39
C VAL A 149 37.64 -8.50 9.19
N PRO A 150 37.95 -7.18 9.28
CA PRO A 150 37.64 -6.21 8.22
C PRO A 150 38.22 -6.57 6.84
N LYS A 151 39.34 -7.32 6.81
CA LYS A 151 39.99 -7.79 5.58
C LYS A 151 39.14 -8.81 4.80
N VAL A 152 38.34 -9.64 5.49
CA VAL A 152 37.42 -10.61 4.87
C VAL A 152 36.14 -9.90 4.41
N ALA A 153 35.72 -8.86 5.13
CA ALA A 153 34.53 -8.09 4.80
C ALA A 153 34.61 -7.35 3.45
N LYS A 154 35.82 -6.94 3.04
CA LYS A 154 36.06 -6.35 1.71
C LYS A 154 35.71 -7.28 0.54
N LYS A 155 35.53 -8.59 0.78
CA LYS A 155 35.10 -9.57 -0.23
C LYS A 155 33.59 -9.76 -0.29
N PHE A 156 32.83 -9.21 0.65
CA PHE A 156 31.37 -9.33 0.61
C PHE A 156 30.77 -8.25 -0.30
N ASN A 157 30.05 -8.70 -1.33
CA ASN A 157 29.33 -7.80 -2.23
C ASN A 157 28.19 -7.03 -1.53
N ARG A 158 27.71 -7.52 -0.37
CA ARG A 158 26.62 -6.90 0.40
C ARG A 158 26.63 -7.35 1.87
N ILE A 159 26.45 -6.38 2.76
CA ILE A 159 26.31 -6.56 4.22
C ILE A 159 24.84 -6.29 4.59
N GLY A 160 24.28 -7.09 5.51
CA GLY A 160 22.88 -6.97 5.94
C GLY A 160 21.91 -7.90 5.19
N LEU A 161 20.61 -7.68 5.41
CA LEU A 161 19.52 -8.47 4.82
C LEU A 161 19.34 -8.12 3.33
N PRO A 162 18.86 -9.08 2.51
CA PRO A 162 18.57 -8.81 1.10
C PRO A 162 17.35 -7.87 0.95
N PRO A 163 17.29 -7.04 -0.10
CA PRO A 163 16.17 -6.14 -0.31
C PRO A 163 14.98 -6.93 -0.82
N LYS A 164 13.79 -6.55 -0.39
CA LYS A 164 12.55 -7.11 -0.88
C LYS A 164 11.91 -6.14 -1.85
N VAL A 165 11.57 -6.65 -3.02
CA VAL A 165 10.70 -5.95 -3.97
C VAL A 165 9.25 -6.07 -3.51
N GLY A 166 8.49 -4.99 -3.66
CA GLY A 166 7.07 -4.94 -3.33
C GLY A 166 6.42 -3.66 -3.81
N SER A 167 5.12 -3.54 -3.60
CA SER A 167 4.39 -2.30 -3.84
C SER A 167 4.49 -1.42 -2.61
N PHE A 168 4.68 -0.13 -2.83
CA PHE A 168 4.61 0.91 -1.81
C PHE A 168 3.53 1.90 -2.19
N GLN A 169 2.44 1.89 -1.42
CA GLN A 169 1.30 2.77 -1.58
C GLN A 169 1.37 3.87 -0.54
N LEU A 170 1.16 5.13 -0.93
CA LEU A 170 1.10 6.24 0.02
C LEU A 170 -0.06 6.06 1.01
N PHE A 171 0.20 6.37 2.28
CA PHE A 171 -0.82 6.30 3.32
C PHE A 171 -1.73 7.52 3.23
N VAL A 172 -3.05 7.30 3.36
CA VAL A 172 -4.07 8.38 3.34
C VAL A 172 -4.65 8.60 4.73
N GLU A 173 -4.58 9.84 5.22
CA GLU A 173 -5.04 10.23 6.56
C GLU A 173 -6.49 10.68 6.58
N GLY A 174 -7.20 10.36 7.67
CA GLY A 174 -8.60 10.77 7.89
C GLY A 174 -9.64 9.94 7.13
N TYR A 175 -9.23 8.85 6.51
CA TYR A 175 -10.10 7.93 5.80
C TYR A 175 -10.61 6.81 6.71
N LYS A 176 -11.81 6.31 6.43
CA LYS A 176 -12.41 5.10 7.04
C LYS A 176 -12.98 4.21 5.96
N GLU A 177 -13.23 2.94 6.28
CA GLU A 177 -13.90 1.98 5.39
C GLU A 177 -15.20 2.56 4.83
N ALA A 178 -15.50 2.26 3.57
CA ALA A 178 -16.69 2.79 2.93
C ALA A 178 -17.97 2.28 3.60
N ASP A 179 -18.02 1.02 4.02
CA ASP A 179 -19.15 0.45 4.75
C ASP A 179 -19.53 1.28 5.99
N TYR A 180 -18.53 1.78 6.74
CA TYR A 180 -18.77 2.66 7.89
C TYR A 180 -19.53 3.94 7.50
N TRP A 181 -19.15 4.57 6.40
CA TRP A 181 -19.76 5.83 5.94
C TRP A 181 -21.10 5.59 5.25
N LEU A 182 -21.23 4.55 4.44
CA LEU A 182 -22.48 4.21 3.76
C LEU A 182 -23.60 3.97 4.79
N ARG A 183 -23.35 3.19 5.85
CA ARG A 183 -24.31 2.99 6.95
C ARG A 183 -24.69 4.30 7.66
N LYS A 184 -23.74 5.25 7.77
CA LYS A 184 -24.04 6.58 8.32
C LYS A 184 -24.90 7.40 7.37
N PHE A 185 -24.66 7.34 6.07
CA PHE A 185 -25.43 8.08 5.08
C PHE A 185 -26.86 7.53 4.91
N GLU A 186 -27.11 6.27 5.26
CA GLU A 186 -28.47 5.73 5.35
C GLU A 186 -29.30 6.37 6.48
N THR A 187 -28.64 6.76 7.59
CA THR A 187 -29.30 7.34 8.76
C THR A 187 -29.30 8.87 8.75
N ASP A 188 -28.21 9.50 8.29
CA ASP A 188 -28.05 10.94 8.08
C ASP A 188 -27.62 11.21 6.64
N PRO A 189 -28.57 11.38 5.70
CA PRO A 189 -28.29 11.55 4.29
C PRO A 189 -27.39 12.77 4.00
N LEU A 190 -26.46 12.60 3.07
CA LEU A 190 -25.58 13.68 2.63
C LEU A 190 -26.38 14.84 2.00
N PRO A 191 -25.97 16.11 2.23
CA PRO A 191 -26.47 17.24 1.46
C PRO A 191 -26.30 17.01 -0.04
N GLU A 192 -27.23 17.53 -0.85
CA GLU A 192 -27.31 17.23 -2.29
C GLU A 192 -26.01 17.51 -3.05
N ASN A 193 -25.31 18.60 -2.74
CA ASN A 193 -24.03 18.94 -3.37
C ASN A 193 -22.94 17.93 -3.03
N THR A 194 -22.81 17.56 -1.76
CA THR A 194 -21.85 16.55 -1.29
C THR A 194 -22.18 15.17 -1.85
N ARG A 195 -23.46 14.83 -1.97
CA ARG A 195 -23.94 13.58 -2.57
C ARG A 195 -23.54 13.48 -4.04
N LYS A 196 -23.61 14.58 -4.80
CA LYS A 196 -23.16 14.62 -6.21
C LYS A 196 -21.64 14.45 -6.32
N GLU A 197 -20.85 15.10 -5.45
CA GLU A 197 -19.39 14.90 -5.43
C GLU A 197 -19.06 13.43 -5.08
N PHE A 198 -19.74 12.86 -4.07
CA PHE A 198 -19.56 11.45 -3.71
C PHE A 198 -19.88 10.51 -4.87
N GLN A 199 -20.99 10.75 -5.57
CA GLN A 199 -21.39 9.99 -6.74
C GLN A 199 -20.33 10.09 -7.86
N SER A 200 -19.80 11.28 -8.13
CA SER A 200 -18.74 11.45 -9.13
C SER A 200 -17.45 10.71 -8.75
N GLN A 201 -17.05 10.74 -7.48
CA GLN A 201 -15.91 9.96 -6.98
C GLN A 201 -16.18 8.45 -7.12
N PHE A 202 -17.41 8.00 -6.84
CA PHE A 202 -17.79 6.60 -6.94
C PHE A 202 -17.78 6.11 -8.39
N GLU A 203 -18.23 6.93 -9.34
CA GLU A 203 -18.14 6.62 -10.77
C GLU A 203 -16.70 6.40 -11.23
N ARG A 204 -15.75 7.18 -10.71
CA ARG A 204 -14.32 6.99 -10.99
C ARG A 204 -13.79 5.66 -10.43
N LEU A 205 -14.21 5.28 -9.23
CA LEU A 205 -13.91 3.96 -8.66
C LEU A 205 -14.48 2.84 -9.54
N VAL A 206 -15.72 2.97 -10.01
CA VAL A 206 -16.36 2.00 -10.92
C VAL A 206 -15.58 1.88 -12.23
N ILE A 207 -15.18 3.00 -12.85
CA ILE A 207 -14.37 3.01 -14.06
C ILE A 207 -13.06 2.26 -13.82
N LEU A 208 -12.33 2.59 -12.75
CA LEU A 208 -11.08 1.93 -12.40
C LEU A 208 -11.28 0.41 -12.29
N ASP A 209 -12.16 -0.03 -11.38
CA ASP A 209 -12.36 -1.45 -11.08
C ASP A 209 -12.85 -2.24 -12.29
N TYR A 210 -13.65 -1.61 -13.15
CA TYR A 210 -14.11 -2.23 -14.38
C TYR A 210 -12.98 -2.40 -15.40
N VAL A 211 -12.17 -1.35 -15.63
CA VAL A 211 -11.04 -1.37 -16.58
C VAL A 211 -9.98 -2.37 -16.18
N ILE A 212 -9.60 -2.41 -14.90
CA ILE A 212 -8.58 -3.37 -14.40
C ILE A 212 -9.17 -4.76 -14.11
N ARG A 213 -10.49 -4.90 -14.24
CA ARG A 213 -11.29 -6.05 -13.83
C ARG A 213 -10.87 -6.53 -12.43
N ASN A 214 -11.04 -5.65 -11.45
CA ASN A 214 -10.76 -5.98 -10.06
C ASN A 214 -11.65 -7.14 -9.59
N THR A 215 -11.04 -8.14 -8.98
CA THR A 215 -11.73 -9.35 -8.52
C THR A 215 -12.01 -9.35 -7.02
N ASP A 216 -11.55 -8.34 -6.27
CA ASP A 216 -11.65 -8.26 -4.80
C ASP A 216 -12.23 -6.96 -4.23
N ARG A 217 -13.03 -6.20 -4.97
CA ARG A 217 -13.62 -4.99 -4.42
C ARG A 217 -14.83 -5.33 -3.53
N GLY A 218 -14.61 -5.34 -2.22
CA GLY A 218 -15.65 -5.23 -1.19
C GLY A 218 -15.77 -3.82 -0.61
N ASN A 219 -16.80 -3.54 0.19
CA ASN A 219 -17.00 -2.24 0.85
C ASN A 219 -16.01 -1.94 2.00
N ASP A 220 -15.21 -2.93 2.37
CA ASP A 220 -14.06 -2.87 3.27
C ASP A 220 -12.77 -2.46 2.54
N ASN A 221 -12.70 -2.65 1.22
CA ASN A 221 -11.50 -2.44 0.41
C ASN A 221 -11.45 -1.08 -0.32
N TRP A 222 -12.34 -0.15 -0.02
CA TRP A 222 -12.20 1.24 -0.42
C TRP A 222 -12.60 2.14 0.73
N LEU A 223 -11.97 3.30 0.79
CA LEU A 223 -12.10 4.21 1.91
C LEU A 223 -12.81 5.49 1.51
N VAL A 224 -13.47 6.11 2.47
CA VAL A 224 -14.09 7.42 2.34
C VAL A 224 -13.55 8.34 3.44
N ARG A 225 -13.16 9.55 3.06
CA ARG A 225 -12.93 10.68 3.97
C ARG A 225 -14.06 11.66 3.78
N TYR A 226 -14.77 11.95 4.86
CA TYR A 226 -15.83 12.95 4.87
C TYR A 226 -15.62 13.89 6.05
N GLU A 227 -15.47 15.18 5.76
CA GLU A 227 -15.38 16.25 6.74
C GLU A 227 -16.64 17.11 6.61
N LYS A 228 -17.51 17.03 7.62
CA LYS A 228 -18.69 17.89 7.71
C LYS A 228 -18.20 19.31 8.03
N GLN A 229 -18.79 20.29 7.35
CA GLN A 229 -18.61 21.68 7.73
C GLN A 229 -19.07 21.85 9.18
N ASP A 230 -18.22 22.49 10.00
CA ASP A 230 -18.61 22.85 11.35
C ASP A 230 -19.52 24.07 11.25
N ASP A 231 -20.75 23.97 11.76
CA ASP A 231 -21.70 25.09 11.86
C ASP A 231 -21.32 26.04 13.02
N GLY A 232 -20.02 26.14 13.32
CA GLY A 232 -19.45 27.02 14.33
C GLY A 232 -19.51 28.47 13.86
N LEU A 233 -20.69 29.07 13.98
CA LEU A 233 -20.85 30.52 14.08
C LEU A 233 -20.15 31.01 15.35
N ASP A 234 -18.84 31.23 15.31
CA ASP A 234 -18.21 32.17 16.23
C ASP A 234 -18.70 33.57 15.83
N LEU A 235 -19.77 34.02 16.50
CA LEU A 235 -20.32 35.37 16.42
C LEU A 235 -19.41 36.39 17.12
N SER A 236 -18.12 36.40 16.80
CA SER A 236 -17.19 37.45 17.22
C SER A 236 -16.24 37.79 16.07
N ASP A 237 -16.74 38.55 15.10
CA ASP A 237 -16.24 39.91 14.87
C ASP A 237 -16.87 40.50 13.60
N LYS A 238 -17.55 41.63 13.80
CA LYS A 238 -17.92 42.54 12.72
C LYS A 238 -16.65 43.23 12.23
N ASP A 239 -16.05 42.75 11.16
CA ASP A 239 -15.72 43.56 9.98
C ASP A 239 -14.81 42.78 9.02
N SER A 240 -15.07 42.98 7.74
CA SER A 240 -14.15 42.73 6.61
C SER A 240 -13.96 41.29 6.12
N GLN A 241 -14.40 41.12 4.86
CA GLN A 241 -13.76 40.30 3.81
C GLN A 241 -14.23 38.83 3.71
N TRP A 242 -15.10 38.58 2.72
CA TRP A 242 -15.44 37.29 2.09
C TRP A 242 -14.86 36.06 2.80
N THR A 243 -15.52 35.64 3.90
CA THR A 243 -15.16 34.42 4.61
C THR A 243 -15.39 33.25 3.66
N VAL A 244 -14.30 32.64 3.19
CA VAL A 244 -14.32 31.38 2.44
C VAL A 244 -14.97 30.35 3.35
N THR A 245 -16.27 30.12 3.18
CA THR A 245 -16.98 29.01 3.81
C THR A 245 -16.29 27.75 3.36
N LYS A 246 -15.61 27.06 4.29
CA LYS A 246 -14.92 25.81 4.00
C LYS A 246 -15.97 24.75 3.67
N GLU A 247 -16.19 24.52 2.38
CA GLU A 247 -17.18 23.56 1.89
C GLU A 247 -16.88 22.15 2.44
N SER A 248 -17.95 21.39 2.72
CA SER A 248 -17.82 20.00 3.16
C SER A 248 -17.09 19.17 2.10
N THR A 249 -15.98 18.53 2.44
CA THR A 249 -15.20 17.73 1.48
C THR A 249 -15.46 16.24 1.66
N ILE A 250 -15.74 15.54 0.55
CA ILE A 250 -15.82 14.09 0.49
C ILE A 250 -14.87 13.53 -0.57
N LYS A 251 -14.09 12.50 -0.23
CA LYS A 251 -13.13 11.85 -1.14
C LYS A 251 -13.11 10.34 -0.95
N ILE A 252 -12.90 9.62 -2.05
CA ILE A 252 -12.72 8.16 -2.07
C ILE A 252 -11.24 7.82 -2.25
N ALA A 253 -10.78 6.77 -1.59
CA ALA A 253 -9.49 6.15 -1.84
C ALA A 253 -9.65 4.66 -2.15
N ALA A 254 -9.24 4.23 -3.34
CA ALA A 254 -9.24 2.85 -3.79
C ALA A 254 -7.95 2.15 -3.35
N ILE A 255 -8.03 1.35 -2.29
CA ILE A 255 -6.89 0.62 -1.71
C ILE A 255 -6.98 -0.88 -2.05
N ASP A 256 -5.93 -1.64 -1.72
CA ASP A 256 -5.90 -3.11 -1.89
C ASP A 256 -6.27 -3.61 -3.30
N ASN A 257 -5.55 -3.11 -4.31
CA ASN A 257 -5.77 -3.43 -5.72
C ASN A 257 -4.92 -4.63 -6.18
N GLY A 258 -4.45 -5.47 -5.26
CA GLY A 258 -3.51 -6.56 -5.52
C GLY A 258 -4.09 -7.76 -6.28
N LEU A 259 -5.40 -7.82 -6.49
CA LEU A 259 -6.10 -8.92 -7.15
C LEU A 259 -6.93 -8.42 -8.35
N ALA A 260 -6.27 -7.68 -9.24
CA ALA A 260 -6.81 -7.21 -10.52
C ALA A 260 -5.96 -7.74 -11.69
N PHE A 261 -6.22 -7.26 -12.91
CA PHE A 261 -5.55 -7.65 -14.15
C PHE A 261 -5.58 -9.17 -14.43
N PRO A 262 -6.77 -9.79 -14.46
CA PRO A 262 -6.87 -11.20 -14.79
C PRO A 262 -6.50 -11.45 -16.26
N PHE A 263 -5.86 -12.59 -16.54
CA PHE A 263 -5.48 -12.99 -17.90
C PHE A 263 -6.65 -13.58 -18.71
N LYS A 264 -7.74 -13.93 -18.02
CA LYS A 264 -9.03 -14.34 -18.60
C LYS A 264 -10.17 -13.85 -17.72
N HIS A 265 -11.38 -13.72 -18.23
CA HIS A 265 -12.53 -13.50 -17.36
C HIS A 265 -12.72 -14.69 -16.38
N PRO A 266 -13.27 -14.47 -15.18
CA PRO A 266 -13.71 -15.56 -14.31
C PRO A 266 -14.67 -16.51 -15.06
N ASP A 267 -14.60 -17.81 -14.75
CA ASP A 267 -15.36 -18.84 -15.46
C ASP A 267 -16.87 -18.68 -15.25
N GLU A 268 -17.28 -18.11 -14.11
CA GLU A 268 -18.67 -17.73 -13.82
C GLU A 268 -18.77 -16.25 -13.41
N TRP A 269 -19.93 -15.65 -13.68
CA TRP A 269 -20.22 -14.27 -13.30
C TRP A 269 -20.47 -14.10 -11.79
N ARG A 270 -20.88 -15.18 -11.11
CA ARG A 270 -20.85 -15.35 -9.65
C ARG A 270 -19.83 -16.44 -9.33
N ALA A 271 -18.83 -16.10 -8.53
CA ALA A 271 -17.83 -17.05 -8.04
C ALA A 271 -18.12 -17.43 -6.59
#